data_AF-A0A963STK9-F1
#
_entry.id   AF-A0A963STK9-F1
#
_cell.length_a   1.000
_cell.length_b   1.000
_cell.length_c   1.000
_cell.angle_alpha   90.00
_cell.angle_beta   90.00
_cell.angle_gamma   90.00
#
_symmetry.space_group_name_H-M   'P 1'
#
loop_
_entity.id
_entity.type
_entity.pdbx_description
1 polymer ?
#
loop_
_entity_poly.entity_id
_entity_poly.type
_entity_poly.pdbx_seq_one_letter_code
_entity_poly.pdbx_strand_id
1 'polypeptide(L)'
;QNKLSDNTLTRHSPFNQKQANILKGLVFDDSNTLLSPHYAKKKNRRYRYYVSAHKSHSGWRIPAYELEKTVIFILNDWLNNQSKLYKSFEEAICNHPNKLENLIKKAHQLSRNIKSTLSYELINLFNTLITKIRLSRTHLDIFIYKKELFHLFELPFTNMQNEETIHIQSAHQIRRRGQEKKIIIPGNHKTNKDEKLIALICRSHSWLQELKNGSVKTISEIATHENMDDGDVSRFIQFAFLSPEIVTSIFEGKHPTNLTVEKLKRLGTLPYCWTEQKTRLGF
;
A
#
# COMPACT_ATOMS: atom_id res chain seq x y z
N GLN A 1 -27.24 -21.85 -32.40
CA GLN A 1 -27.13 -20.68 -31.49
C GLN A 1 -26.63 -21.04 -30.08
N ASN A 2 -26.11 -22.26 -29.82
CA ASN A 2 -25.77 -22.74 -28.47
C ASN A 2 -24.28 -22.63 -28.07
N LYS A 3 -23.47 -21.80 -28.75
CA LYS A 3 -22.02 -21.65 -28.44
C LYS A 3 -21.63 -20.30 -27.82
N LEU A 4 -22.62 -19.47 -27.45
CA LEU A 4 -22.40 -18.17 -26.79
C LEU A 4 -22.77 -18.17 -25.29
N SER A 5 -23.37 -19.24 -24.76
CA SER A 5 -23.71 -19.37 -23.34
C SER A 5 -22.50 -19.76 -22.47
N ASP A 6 -21.57 -20.55 -23.00
CA ASP A 6 -20.51 -21.18 -22.22
C ASP A 6 -19.28 -20.30 -21.98
N ASN A 7 -19.19 -19.14 -22.64
CA ASN A 7 -18.12 -18.15 -22.43
C ASN A 7 -18.54 -17.00 -21.52
N THR A 8 -19.65 -17.14 -20.79
CA THR A 8 -20.09 -16.12 -19.85
C THR A 8 -19.22 -16.20 -18.59
N LEU A 9 -18.06 -15.54 -18.62
CA LEU A 9 -17.30 -15.22 -17.41
C LEU A 9 -18.28 -14.61 -16.40
N THR A 10 -18.54 -15.31 -15.31
CA THR A 10 -19.27 -14.81 -14.14
C THR A 10 -18.47 -13.65 -13.56
N ARG A 11 -18.68 -12.45 -14.11
CA ARG A 11 -18.11 -11.21 -13.60
C ARG A 11 -18.80 -10.90 -12.28
N HIS A 12 -18.24 -11.41 -11.19
CA HIS A 12 -18.49 -10.91 -9.85
C HIS A 12 -17.97 -9.48 -9.76
N SER A 13 -18.80 -8.52 -10.20
CA SER A 13 -18.54 -7.12 -9.98
C SER A 13 -18.58 -6.89 -8.46
N PRO A 14 -17.50 -6.37 -7.83
CA PRO A 14 -17.45 -6.11 -6.39
C PRO A 14 -18.49 -5.08 -5.93
N PHE A 15 -19.28 -4.52 -6.83
CA PHE A 15 -20.33 -3.55 -6.55
C PHE A 15 -21.67 -4.17 -6.12
N ASN A 16 -21.84 -5.50 -6.18
CA ASN A 16 -23.13 -6.16 -5.93
C ASN A 16 -23.26 -6.86 -4.57
N GLN A 17 -22.22 -6.90 -3.73
CA GLN A 17 -22.37 -7.37 -2.35
C GLN A 17 -23.04 -6.29 -1.49
N LYS A 18 -23.79 -6.69 -0.45
CA LYS A 18 -24.26 -5.81 0.65
C LYS A 18 -23.05 -5.27 1.42
N GLN A 19 -22.25 -4.39 0.80
CA GLN A 19 -21.08 -3.80 1.44
C GLN A 19 -21.54 -2.82 2.52
N ALA A 20 -20.90 -2.86 3.68
CA ALA A 20 -21.14 -1.97 4.81
C ALA A 20 -20.32 -0.68 4.67
N ASN A 21 -20.81 0.46 5.18
CA ASN A 21 -20.06 1.74 5.17
C ASN A 21 -19.08 1.76 6.33
N ILE A 22 -17.84 1.34 6.08
CA ILE A 22 -16.86 1.11 7.14
C ILE A 22 -16.33 2.40 7.76
N LEU A 23 -16.53 3.55 7.11
CA LEU A 23 -16.13 4.87 7.59
C LEU A 23 -17.32 5.76 7.99
N LYS A 24 -18.51 5.17 8.18
CA LYS A 24 -19.71 5.94 8.55
C LYS A 24 -19.46 6.67 9.88
N GLY A 25 -19.60 7.99 9.86
CA GLY A 25 -19.41 8.85 11.05
C GLY A 25 -17.97 9.31 11.28
N LEU A 26 -17.01 8.84 10.47
CA LEU A 26 -15.59 9.14 10.67
C LEU A 26 -15.05 10.18 9.69
N VAL A 27 -15.71 10.41 8.55
CA VAL A 27 -15.16 11.23 7.45
C VAL A 27 -15.70 12.65 7.47
N PHE A 28 -14.80 13.63 7.41
CA PHE A 28 -15.11 15.06 7.39
C PHE A 28 -14.35 15.76 6.27
N ASP A 29 -14.91 16.84 5.73
CA ASP A 29 -14.21 17.68 4.76
C ASP A 29 -13.30 18.75 5.42
N ASP A 30 -12.67 19.55 4.57
CA ASP A 30 -11.85 20.71 4.92
C ASP A 30 -12.61 21.75 5.77
N SER A 31 -13.93 21.84 5.58
CA SER A 31 -14.83 22.72 6.33
C SER A 31 -15.39 22.08 7.60
N ASN A 32 -14.79 20.96 8.05
CA ASN A 32 -15.22 20.18 9.21
C ASN A 32 -16.67 19.66 9.12
N THR A 33 -17.20 19.49 7.91
CA THR A 33 -18.55 18.95 7.70
C THR A 33 -18.49 17.44 7.52
N LEU A 34 -19.34 16.71 8.23
CA LEU A 34 -19.41 15.25 8.15
C LEU A 34 -19.90 14.80 6.76
N LEU A 35 -19.21 13.82 6.18
CA LEU A 35 -19.64 13.13 4.97
C LEU A 35 -20.49 11.92 5.33
N SER A 36 -21.75 11.95 4.92
CA SER A 36 -22.70 10.86 5.16
C SER A 36 -22.72 9.86 4.00
N PRO A 37 -22.89 8.56 4.28
CA PRO A 37 -23.02 7.56 3.24
C PRO A 37 -24.37 7.71 2.51
N HIS A 38 -24.31 7.84 1.18
CA HIS A 38 -25.45 7.88 0.28
C HIS A 38 -25.37 6.78 -0.77
N TYR A 39 -26.51 6.47 -1.37
CA TYR A 39 -26.62 5.46 -2.41
C TYR A 39 -27.32 6.01 -3.64
N ALA A 40 -26.88 5.58 -4.82
CA ALA A 40 -27.58 5.81 -6.08
C ALA A 40 -27.85 4.47 -6.77
N LYS A 41 -28.98 4.37 -7.49
CA LYS A 41 -29.36 3.18 -8.26
C LYS A 41 -29.38 3.51 -9.74
N LYS A 42 -28.71 2.72 -10.58
CA LYS A 42 -28.76 2.84 -12.05
C LYS A 42 -28.74 1.45 -12.67
N LYS A 43 -29.68 1.16 -13.58
CA LYS A 43 -29.78 -0.13 -14.33
C LYS A 43 -29.50 -1.36 -13.44
N ASN A 44 -30.27 -1.48 -12.35
CA ASN A 44 -30.18 -2.55 -11.35
C ASN A 44 -28.88 -2.65 -10.51
N ARG A 45 -27.97 -1.67 -10.60
CA ARG A 45 -26.74 -1.59 -9.79
C ARG A 45 -26.84 -0.47 -8.76
N ARG A 46 -26.39 -0.76 -7.53
CA ARG A 46 -26.31 0.21 -6.42
C ARG A 46 -24.87 0.73 -6.31
N TYR A 47 -24.73 2.05 -6.25
CA TYR A 47 -23.46 2.74 -6.07
C TYR A 47 -23.45 3.45 -4.72
N ARG A 48 -22.34 3.34 -4.00
CA ARG A 48 -22.14 3.89 -2.65
C ARG A 48 -21.23 5.10 -2.70
N TYR A 49 -21.59 6.15 -1.97
CA TYR A 49 -20.83 7.39 -1.90
C TYR A 49 -20.75 7.94 -0.48
N TYR A 50 -19.67 8.62 -0.14
CA TYR A 50 -19.64 9.56 0.98
C TYR A 50 -19.88 10.97 0.43
N VAL A 51 -20.87 11.67 0.99
CA VAL A 51 -21.33 12.97 0.47
C VAL A 51 -21.38 14.00 1.59
N SER A 52 -20.82 15.18 1.36
CA SER A 52 -20.90 16.31 2.31
C SER A 52 -22.30 16.92 2.25
N ALA A 53 -22.80 17.41 3.38
CA ALA A 53 -24.15 17.97 3.49
C ALA A 53 -24.36 19.24 2.63
N HIS A 54 -23.28 19.93 2.27
CA HIS A 54 -23.34 21.17 1.49
C HIS A 54 -23.77 20.91 0.03
N LYS A 55 -24.90 21.50 -0.39
CA LYS A 55 -25.43 21.46 -1.77
C LYS A 55 -24.67 22.37 -2.76
N SER A 56 -23.59 23.04 -2.33
CA SER A 56 -22.82 23.97 -3.17
C SER A 56 -21.91 23.25 -4.17
N HIS A 57 -21.34 24.00 -5.11
CA HIS A 57 -20.40 23.49 -6.13
C HIS A 57 -19.08 22.94 -5.54
N SER A 58 -18.81 23.15 -4.24
CA SER A 58 -17.67 22.56 -3.51
C SER A 58 -18.00 21.21 -2.86
N GLY A 59 -19.28 20.84 -2.75
CA GLY A 59 -19.76 19.63 -2.07
C GLY A 59 -19.01 18.36 -2.48
N TRP A 60 -18.57 17.60 -1.48
CA TRP A 60 -17.87 16.34 -1.69
C TRP A 60 -18.87 15.24 -2.06
N ARG A 61 -18.56 14.46 -3.10
CA ARG A 61 -19.24 13.20 -3.44
C ARG A 61 -18.19 12.24 -3.94
N ILE A 62 -17.97 11.16 -3.20
CA ILE A 62 -16.80 10.30 -3.39
C ILE A 62 -17.25 8.85 -3.37
N PRO A 63 -16.83 8.01 -4.33
CA PRO A 63 -17.13 6.58 -4.29
C PRO A 63 -16.64 5.96 -2.99
N ALA A 64 -17.55 5.32 -2.25
CA ALA A 64 -17.25 4.75 -0.93
C ALA A 64 -16.10 3.74 -1.02
N TYR A 65 -16.15 2.86 -2.02
CA TYR A 65 -15.11 1.86 -2.26
C TYR A 65 -13.70 2.47 -2.41
N GLU A 66 -13.57 3.57 -3.15
CA GLU A 66 -12.26 4.20 -3.38
C GLU A 66 -11.72 4.86 -2.11
N LEU A 67 -12.58 5.54 -1.34
CA LEU A 67 -12.19 6.15 -0.07
C LEU A 67 -11.84 5.10 0.99
N GLU A 68 -12.69 4.08 1.14
CA GLU A 68 -12.52 2.97 2.09
C GLU A 68 -11.21 2.22 1.82
N LYS A 69 -10.97 1.85 0.56
CA LYS A 69 -9.72 1.22 0.13
C LYS A 69 -8.50 2.11 0.37
N THR A 70 -8.63 3.42 0.13
CA THR A 70 -7.58 4.41 0.33
C THR A 70 -7.19 4.51 1.81
N VAL A 71 -8.18 4.62 2.71
CA VAL A 71 -7.94 4.66 4.17
C VAL A 71 -7.28 3.37 4.66
N ILE A 72 -7.78 2.21 4.24
CA ILE A 72 -7.17 0.91 4.55
C ILE A 72 -5.72 0.86 4.08
N PHE A 73 -5.43 1.35 2.87
CA PHE A 73 -4.07 1.40 2.33
C PHE A 73 -3.15 2.28 3.18
N ILE A 74 -3.56 3.51 3.51
CA ILE A 74 -2.75 4.45 4.30
C ILE A 74 -2.44 3.87 5.68
N LEU A 75 -3.44 3.29 6.35
CA LEU A 75 -3.26 2.63 7.65
C LEU A 75 -2.27 1.47 7.55
N ASN A 76 -2.41 0.62 6.53
CA ASN A 76 -1.50 -0.50 6.34
C ASN A 76 -0.08 -0.06 5.99
N ASP A 77 0.09 0.97 5.16
CA ASP A 77 1.41 1.53 4.85
C ASP A 77 2.08 2.06 6.13
N TRP A 78 1.34 2.80 6.96
CA TRP A 78 1.85 3.30 8.23
C TRP A 78 2.21 2.15 9.21
N LEU A 79 1.34 1.15 9.36
CA LEU A 79 1.56 0.00 10.24
C LEU A 79 2.71 -0.93 9.83
N ASN A 80 3.12 -0.92 8.56
CA ASN A 80 4.25 -1.72 8.06
C ASN A 80 5.51 -0.86 7.83
N ASN A 81 5.52 0.40 8.24
CA ASN A 81 6.67 1.29 8.08
C ASN A 81 7.33 1.54 9.44
N GLN A 82 8.44 0.84 9.69
CA GLN A 82 9.17 0.90 10.95
C GLN A 82 9.60 2.32 11.34
N SER A 83 10.04 3.14 10.38
CA SER A 83 10.45 4.52 10.64
C SER A 83 9.29 5.41 11.08
N LYS A 84 8.10 5.25 10.43
CA LYS A 84 6.89 5.98 10.82
C LYS A 84 6.39 5.54 12.19
N LEU A 85 6.45 4.24 12.49
CA LEU A 85 6.09 3.70 13.81
C LEU A 85 7.03 4.24 14.88
N TYR A 86 8.34 4.15 14.68
CA TYR A 86 9.32 4.67 15.65
C TYR A 86 9.05 6.14 15.97
N LYS A 87 8.87 6.99 14.95
CA LYS A 87 8.56 8.41 15.13
C LYS A 87 7.25 8.65 15.89
N SER A 88 6.25 7.80 15.72
CA SER A 88 4.93 7.97 16.36
C SER A 88 4.90 7.52 17.82
N PHE A 89 5.86 6.69 18.23
CA PHE A 89 5.94 6.07 19.55
C PHE A 89 7.29 6.33 20.25
N GLU A 90 8.08 7.28 19.77
CA GLU A 90 9.45 7.55 20.21
C GLU A 90 9.54 7.69 21.73
N GLU A 91 8.68 8.54 22.31
CA GLU A 91 8.56 8.77 23.76
C GLU A 91 8.41 7.47 24.59
N ALA A 92 7.70 6.47 24.04
CA ALA A 92 7.40 5.22 24.73
C ALA A 92 8.51 4.16 24.57
N ILE A 93 9.35 4.30 23.55
CA ILE A 93 10.33 3.29 23.12
C ILE A 93 11.76 3.68 23.50
N CYS A 94 12.09 4.97 23.58
CA CYS A 94 13.47 5.44 23.78
C CYS A 94 14.21 4.83 24.98
N ASN A 95 13.48 4.40 26.02
CA ASN A 95 14.07 3.79 27.21
C ASN A 95 13.99 2.25 27.25
N HIS A 96 13.46 1.61 26.20
CA HIS A 96 13.20 0.15 26.17
C HIS A 96 13.34 -0.45 24.75
N PRO A 97 14.54 -0.87 24.33
CA PRO A 97 14.79 -1.44 23.00
C PRO A 97 13.90 -2.64 22.66
N ASN A 98 13.65 -3.51 23.64
CA ASN A 98 12.81 -4.71 23.49
C ASN A 98 11.33 -4.39 23.18
N LYS A 99 10.88 -3.14 23.43
CA LYS A 99 9.51 -2.71 23.11
C LYS A 99 9.33 -2.39 21.62
N LEU A 100 10.41 -2.04 20.90
CA LEU A 100 10.34 -1.78 19.46
C LEU A 100 9.96 -3.04 18.68
N GLU A 101 10.55 -4.18 19.01
CA GLU A 101 10.24 -5.45 18.36
C GLU A 101 8.79 -5.87 18.62
N ASN A 102 8.31 -5.74 19.86
CA ASN A 102 6.90 -6.03 20.18
C ASN A 102 5.95 -5.07 19.45
N LEU A 103 6.26 -3.77 19.39
CA LEU A 103 5.48 -2.81 18.62
C LEU A 103 5.37 -3.21 17.15
N ILE A 104 6.50 -3.52 16.50
CA ILE A 104 6.51 -3.92 15.08
C ILE A 104 5.67 -5.18 14.88
N LYS A 105 5.82 -6.18 15.76
CA LYS A 105 5.05 -7.42 15.72
C LYS A 105 3.55 -7.17 15.84
N LYS A 106 3.12 -6.35 16.81
CA LYS A 106 1.71 -6.01 17.04
C LYS A 106 1.14 -5.13 15.92
N ALA A 107 1.92 -4.21 15.38
CA ALA A 107 1.53 -3.38 14.24
C ALA A 107 1.31 -4.22 12.97
N HIS A 108 2.20 -5.17 12.69
CA HIS A 108 2.04 -6.13 11.59
C HIS A 108 0.82 -7.03 11.80
N GLN A 109 0.55 -7.47 13.04
CA GLN A 109 -0.65 -8.22 13.37
C GLN A 109 -1.92 -7.41 13.10
N LEU A 110 -1.97 -6.15 13.54
CA LEU A 110 -3.09 -5.25 13.25
C LEU A 110 -3.27 -5.02 11.75
N SER A 111 -2.18 -4.85 11.00
CA SER A 111 -2.22 -4.72 9.53
C SER A 111 -2.84 -5.95 8.86
N ARG A 112 -2.48 -7.16 9.31
CA ARG A 112 -3.07 -8.41 8.80
C ARG A 112 -4.56 -8.48 9.14
N ASN A 113 -4.93 -8.17 10.39
CA ASN A 113 -6.32 -8.14 10.84
C ASN A 113 -7.16 -7.21 9.94
N ILE A 114 -6.73 -5.96 9.75
CA ILE A 114 -7.44 -4.99 8.89
C ILE A 114 -7.67 -5.54 7.47
N LYS A 115 -6.74 -6.35 6.92
CA LYS A 115 -6.88 -6.94 5.57
C LYS A 115 -7.81 -8.15 5.51
N SER A 116 -7.87 -8.97 6.58
CA SER A 116 -8.61 -10.24 6.60
C SER A 116 -9.97 -10.17 7.27
N THR A 117 -10.27 -9.08 7.99
CA THR A 117 -11.47 -8.93 8.82
C THR A 117 -12.75 -8.67 8.02
N LEU A 118 -13.87 -9.23 8.51
CA LEU A 118 -15.21 -9.00 7.97
C LEU A 118 -15.65 -7.54 8.17
N SER A 119 -16.51 -7.02 7.28
CA SER A 119 -16.84 -5.58 7.29
C SER A 119 -17.47 -5.06 8.60
N TYR A 120 -18.18 -5.89 9.37
CA TYR A 120 -18.81 -5.45 10.63
C TYR A 120 -17.78 -5.30 11.78
N GLU A 121 -16.86 -6.25 11.91
CA GLU A 121 -15.74 -6.17 12.86
C GLU A 121 -14.84 -4.99 12.53
N LEU A 122 -14.62 -4.73 11.25
CA LEU A 122 -13.81 -3.61 10.79
C LEU A 122 -14.45 -2.25 11.12
N ILE A 123 -15.78 -2.15 11.10
CA ILE A 123 -16.52 -0.96 11.58
C ILE A 123 -16.25 -0.73 13.06
N ASN A 124 -16.36 -1.77 13.89
CA ASN A 124 -16.13 -1.65 15.32
C ASN A 124 -14.68 -1.22 15.61
N LEU A 125 -13.71 -1.90 14.98
CA LEU A 125 -12.30 -1.56 15.09
C LEU A 125 -12.04 -0.10 14.71
N PHE A 126 -12.59 0.36 13.58
CA PHE A 126 -12.38 1.73 13.12
C PHE A 126 -13.05 2.76 14.01
N ASN A 127 -14.25 2.50 14.53
CA ASN A 127 -14.91 3.40 15.49
C ASN A 127 -14.19 3.46 16.84
N THR A 128 -13.50 2.38 17.24
CA THR A 128 -12.67 2.38 18.45
C THR A 128 -11.36 3.15 18.23
N LEU A 129 -10.67 2.90 17.13
CA LEU A 129 -9.33 3.47 16.90
C LEU A 129 -9.37 4.90 16.36
N ILE A 130 -10.18 5.14 15.33
CA ILE A 130 -10.11 6.35 14.52
C ILE A 130 -11.04 7.40 15.13
N THR A 131 -10.47 8.55 15.48
CA THR A 131 -11.26 9.69 15.96
C THR A 131 -11.93 10.40 14.79
N LYS A 132 -11.17 10.59 13.71
CA LYS A 132 -11.57 11.39 12.56
C LYS A 132 -10.72 11.11 11.34
N ILE A 133 -11.33 11.24 10.17
CA ILE A 133 -10.67 11.26 8.87
C ILE A 133 -11.00 12.59 8.21
N ARG A 134 -9.99 13.43 7.96
CA ARG A 134 -10.18 14.69 7.25
C ARG A 134 -9.78 14.53 5.80
N LEU A 135 -10.67 14.91 4.91
CA LEU A 135 -10.44 14.91 3.50
C LEU A 135 -10.29 16.33 2.98
N SER A 136 -9.16 16.59 2.31
CA SER A 136 -8.94 17.82 1.57
C SER A 136 -8.68 17.52 0.09
N ARG A 137 -8.45 18.56 -0.71
CA ARG A 137 -8.13 18.42 -2.14
C ARG A 137 -6.73 17.84 -2.39
N THR A 138 -5.81 17.99 -1.45
CA THR A 138 -4.39 17.67 -1.62
C THR A 138 -3.86 16.61 -0.66
N HIS A 139 -4.63 16.26 0.37
CA HIS A 139 -4.24 15.28 1.39
C HIS A 139 -5.46 14.63 2.04
N LEU A 140 -5.19 13.53 2.73
CA LEU A 140 -6.13 12.85 3.61
C LEU A 140 -5.40 12.63 4.93
N ASP A 141 -6.03 13.07 6.00
CA ASP A 141 -5.54 12.92 7.36
C ASP A 141 -6.36 11.88 8.10
N ILE A 142 -5.69 10.99 8.81
CA ILE A 142 -6.31 10.03 9.72
C ILE A 142 -5.80 10.34 11.12
N PHE A 143 -6.74 10.55 12.04
CA PHE A 143 -6.48 10.80 13.45
C PHE A 143 -6.90 9.56 14.25
N ILE A 144 -5.98 9.01 15.03
CA ILE A 144 -6.18 7.77 15.78
C ILE A 144 -5.95 8.05 17.26
N TYR A 145 -6.83 7.56 18.15
CA TYR A 145 -6.65 7.71 19.60
C TYR A 145 -5.32 7.09 20.04
N LYS A 146 -4.45 7.91 20.64
CA LYS A 146 -3.13 7.47 21.14
C LYS A 146 -3.31 6.38 22.19
N LYS A 147 -4.23 6.57 23.13
CA LYS A 147 -4.58 5.62 24.19
C LYS A 147 -4.93 4.22 23.65
N GLU A 148 -5.80 4.15 22.64
CA GLU A 148 -6.26 2.88 22.09
C GLU A 148 -5.13 2.12 21.37
N LEU A 149 -4.27 2.84 20.64
CA LEU A 149 -3.09 2.22 20.02
C LEU A 149 -2.04 1.77 21.05
N PHE A 150 -1.79 2.56 22.07
CA PHE A 150 -0.87 2.19 23.15
C PHE A 150 -1.34 0.95 23.89
N HIS A 151 -2.63 0.86 24.19
CA HIS A 151 -3.23 -0.34 24.77
C HIS A 151 -3.10 -1.55 23.84
N LEU A 152 -3.43 -1.40 22.56
CA LEU A 152 -3.35 -2.47 21.56
C LEU A 152 -1.92 -2.98 21.33
N PHE A 153 -0.93 -2.11 21.46
CA PHE A 153 0.50 -2.42 21.31
C PHE A 153 1.19 -2.77 22.63
N GLU A 154 0.45 -2.84 23.74
CA GLU A 154 0.97 -3.19 25.07
C GLU A 154 2.12 -2.26 25.51
N LEU A 155 2.02 -0.98 25.16
CA LEU A 155 3.01 0.04 25.51
C LEU A 155 2.62 0.76 26.81
N PRO A 156 3.62 1.19 27.61
CA PRO A 156 3.34 1.98 28.80
C PRO A 156 2.71 3.32 28.39
N PHE A 157 1.65 3.72 29.09
CA PHE A 157 1.06 5.05 28.96
C PHE A 157 1.32 5.82 30.25
N THR A 158 1.75 7.08 30.16
CA THR A 158 1.89 7.97 31.31
C THR A 158 1.12 9.24 31.01
N ASN A 159 0.10 9.54 31.83
CA ASN A 159 -0.69 10.78 31.78
C ASN A 159 -1.24 11.20 30.40
N MET A 160 -1.65 10.25 29.55
CA MET A 160 -2.29 10.62 28.28
C MET A 160 -3.70 11.14 28.51
N GLN A 161 -3.99 12.31 27.96
CA GLN A 161 -5.36 12.82 27.89
C GLN A 161 -6.17 11.96 26.90
N ASN A 162 -7.46 11.72 27.18
CA ASN A 162 -8.31 10.87 26.33
C ASN A 162 -8.45 11.41 24.89
N GLU A 163 -8.15 12.69 24.64
CA GLU A 163 -8.28 13.34 23.34
C GLU A 163 -6.99 13.35 22.51
N GLU A 164 -5.87 12.85 23.03
CA GLU A 164 -4.62 12.80 22.28
C GLU A 164 -4.69 11.86 21.07
N THR A 165 -4.22 12.35 19.93
CA THR A 165 -4.26 11.58 18.66
C THR A 165 -2.91 11.47 17.98
N ILE A 166 -2.67 10.31 17.37
CA ILE A 166 -1.64 10.15 16.35
C ILE A 166 -2.21 10.61 15.00
N HIS A 167 -1.49 11.51 14.33
CA HIS A 167 -1.87 12.07 13.02
C HIS A 167 -1.08 11.40 11.90
N ILE A 168 -1.80 10.74 10.99
CA ILE A 168 -1.25 10.14 9.78
C ILE A 168 -1.72 10.98 8.59
N GLN A 169 -0.79 11.77 8.03
CA GLN A 169 -1.03 12.54 6.82
C GLN A 169 -0.53 11.78 5.59
N SER A 170 -1.35 11.74 4.55
CA SER A 170 -0.96 11.22 3.23
C SER A 170 -1.40 12.20 2.15
N ALA A 171 -0.51 12.54 1.22
CA ALA A 171 -0.83 13.42 0.10
C ALA A 171 -1.78 12.70 -0.89
N HIS A 172 -2.66 13.46 -1.55
CA HIS A 172 -3.74 13.03 -2.44
C HIS A 172 -3.93 13.99 -3.62
N GLN A 173 -4.26 13.47 -4.80
CA GLN A 173 -4.66 14.20 -5.99
C GLN A 173 -6.08 13.77 -6.33
N ILE A 174 -6.99 14.70 -6.53
CA ILE A 174 -8.36 14.36 -6.88
C ILE A 174 -8.58 14.67 -8.34
N ARG A 175 -8.80 13.63 -9.16
CA ARG A 175 -9.13 13.81 -10.58
C ARG A 175 -10.63 13.62 -10.81
N ARG A 176 -11.22 14.48 -11.62
CA ARG A 176 -12.60 14.33 -12.12
C ARG A 176 -12.59 13.48 -13.39
N ARG A 177 -13.50 12.52 -13.51
CA ARG A 177 -13.84 11.89 -14.79
C ARG A 177 -15.36 12.02 -15.00
N GLY A 178 -15.77 13.05 -15.74
CA GLY A 178 -17.18 13.47 -15.81
C GLY A 178 -17.67 14.08 -14.49
N GLN A 179 -18.87 13.72 -14.03
CA GLN A 179 -19.44 14.19 -12.75
C GLN A 179 -18.86 13.49 -11.51
N GLU A 180 -17.99 12.49 -11.65
CA GLU A 180 -17.44 11.71 -10.54
C GLU A 180 -16.06 12.23 -10.09
N LYS A 181 -15.90 12.47 -8.77
CA LYS A 181 -14.60 12.77 -8.14
C LYS A 181 -13.91 11.44 -7.78
N LYS A 182 -12.73 11.18 -8.34
CA LYS A 182 -11.87 10.05 -7.96
C LYS A 182 -10.70 10.58 -7.11
N ILE A 183 -10.54 10.03 -5.91
CA ILE A 183 -9.34 10.25 -5.11
C ILE A 183 -8.22 9.39 -5.72
N ILE A 184 -7.12 10.03 -6.07
CA ILE A 184 -5.88 9.41 -6.52
C ILE A 184 -4.82 9.82 -5.51
N ILE A 185 -4.51 8.99 -4.53
CA ILE A 185 -3.33 9.24 -3.68
C ILE A 185 -2.08 9.31 -4.61
N PRO A 186 -1.27 10.39 -4.72
CA PRO A 186 0.12 10.32 -5.12
C PRO A 186 0.81 9.47 -4.06
N GLY A 187 0.99 8.19 -4.40
CA GLY A 187 1.35 7.13 -3.45
C GLY A 187 0.45 5.90 -3.51
N ASN A 188 -0.77 6.00 -4.06
CA ASN A 188 -1.64 4.90 -4.54
C ASN A 188 -1.48 4.74 -6.05
N HIS A 189 -0.26 4.97 -6.53
CA HIS A 189 0.31 3.88 -7.29
C HIS A 189 0.13 2.64 -6.37
N LYS A 190 -0.33 1.49 -6.88
CA LYS A 190 0.31 0.25 -6.40
C LYS A 190 1.76 0.64 -6.19
N THR A 191 2.30 0.62 -4.96
CA THR A 191 3.71 0.93 -4.73
C THR A 191 4.44 0.45 -5.95
N ASN A 192 5.01 1.34 -6.77
CA ASN A 192 5.33 0.92 -8.15
C ASN A 192 6.34 -0.23 -8.10
N LYS A 193 6.94 -0.49 -6.91
CA LYS A 193 7.34 -1.80 -6.36
C LYS A 193 6.65 -2.97 -7.05
N ASP A 194 7.18 -3.30 -8.20
CA ASP A 194 6.92 -4.53 -8.89
C ASP A 194 7.56 -5.62 -8.05
N GLU A 195 6.75 -6.34 -7.27
CA GLU A 195 7.21 -7.43 -6.40
C GLU A 195 8.05 -8.45 -7.18
N LYS A 196 7.74 -8.66 -8.47
CA LYS A 196 8.53 -9.54 -9.33
C LYS A 196 9.89 -8.94 -9.66
N LEU A 197 9.96 -7.62 -9.86
CA LEU A 197 11.21 -6.90 -10.09
C LEU A 197 12.10 -6.93 -8.86
N ILE A 198 11.51 -6.68 -7.68
CA ILE A 198 12.21 -6.74 -6.40
C ILE A 198 12.68 -8.17 -6.13
N ALA A 199 11.82 -9.16 -6.30
CA ALA A 199 12.17 -10.56 -6.11
C ALA A 199 13.31 -11.00 -7.03
N LEU A 200 13.29 -10.55 -8.30
CA LEU A 200 14.38 -10.82 -9.24
C LEU A 200 15.72 -10.25 -8.75
N ILE A 201 15.74 -8.99 -8.31
CA ILE A 201 16.96 -8.35 -7.80
C ILE A 201 17.47 -9.08 -6.54
N CYS A 202 16.58 -9.38 -5.58
CA CYS A 202 16.95 -10.13 -4.38
C CYS A 202 17.54 -11.49 -4.73
N ARG A 203 16.92 -12.21 -5.67
CA ARG A 203 17.38 -13.54 -6.10
C ARG A 203 18.74 -13.46 -6.79
N SER A 204 18.95 -12.47 -7.67
CA SER A 204 20.25 -12.20 -8.28
C SER A 204 21.35 -11.96 -7.23
N HIS A 205 21.04 -11.21 -6.16
CA HIS A 205 21.96 -11.02 -5.05
C HIS A 205 22.22 -12.32 -4.26
N SER A 206 21.19 -13.14 -4.02
CA SER A 206 21.35 -14.45 -3.35
C SER A 206 22.30 -15.36 -4.11
N TRP A 207 22.05 -15.52 -5.42
CA TRP A 207 22.90 -16.32 -6.30
C TRP A 207 24.35 -15.82 -6.33
N LEU A 208 24.55 -14.50 -6.38
CA LEU A 208 25.89 -13.93 -6.30
C LEU A 208 26.58 -14.25 -4.96
N GLN A 209 25.84 -14.24 -3.85
CA GLN A 209 26.38 -14.58 -2.54
C GLN A 209 26.69 -16.09 -2.43
N GLU A 210 25.83 -16.95 -2.95
CA GLU A 210 26.02 -18.41 -2.99
C GLU A 210 27.25 -18.82 -3.82
N LEU A 211 27.52 -18.12 -4.92
CA LEU A 211 28.76 -18.32 -5.68
C LEU A 211 29.98 -17.77 -4.93
N LYS A 212 29.85 -16.62 -4.27
CA LYS A 212 30.95 -15.99 -3.52
C LYS A 212 31.37 -16.80 -2.30
N ASN A 213 30.41 -17.36 -1.57
CA ASN A 213 30.67 -18.15 -0.37
C ASN A 213 30.93 -19.63 -0.66
N GLY A 214 30.81 -20.06 -1.92
CA GLY A 214 31.07 -21.42 -2.37
C GLY A 214 29.99 -22.44 -2.01
N SER A 215 28.80 -22.00 -1.58
CA SER A 215 27.64 -22.88 -1.36
C SER A 215 27.20 -23.54 -2.65
N VAL A 216 27.40 -22.84 -3.77
CA VAL A 216 27.17 -23.32 -5.12
C VAL A 216 28.43 -23.09 -5.94
N LYS A 217 28.86 -24.09 -6.74
CA LYS A 217 30.13 -24.04 -7.48
C LYS A 217 30.00 -23.44 -8.87
N THR A 218 28.82 -23.54 -9.47
CA THR A 218 28.61 -23.17 -10.89
C THR A 218 27.23 -22.56 -11.14
N ILE A 219 27.10 -21.81 -12.24
CA ILE A 219 25.81 -21.30 -12.72
C ILE A 219 24.84 -22.44 -13.03
N SER A 220 25.32 -23.56 -13.59
CA SER A 220 24.48 -24.72 -13.91
C SER A 220 23.88 -25.36 -12.66
N GLU A 221 24.60 -25.36 -11.54
CA GLU A 221 24.08 -25.87 -10.27
C GLU A 221 22.94 -24.97 -9.72
N ILE A 222 23.04 -23.65 -9.87
CA ILE A 222 21.95 -22.71 -9.57
C ILE A 222 20.75 -22.98 -10.49
N ALA A 223 20.99 -23.13 -11.80
CA ALA A 223 19.95 -23.39 -12.78
C ALA A 223 19.17 -24.68 -12.48
N THR A 224 19.89 -25.73 -12.07
CA THR A 224 19.30 -27.00 -11.67
C THR A 224 18.43 -26.85 -10.41
N HIS A 225 18.93 -26.17 -9.38
CA HIS A 225 18.20 -25.94 -8.13
C HIS A 225 16.94 -25.09 -8.33
N GLU A 226 17.02 -24.10 -9.21
CA GLU A 226 15.94 -23.12 -9.45
C GLU A 226 14.98 -23.55 -10.57
N ASN A 227 15.25 -24.69 -11.22
CA ASN A 227 14.53 -25.21 -12.39
C ASN A 227 14.44 -24.18 -13.53
N MET A 228 15.61 -23.64 -13.90
CA MET A 228 15.79 -22.60 -14.91
C MET A 228 16.87 -23.01 -15.92
N ASP A 229 16.93 -22.32 -17.06
CA ASP A 229 18.02 -22.48 -18.03
C ASP A 229 19.27 -21.69 -17.60
N ASP A 230 20.46 -22.25 -17.88
CA ASP A 230 21.75 -21.63 -17.57
C ASP A 230 21.87 -20.20 -18.14
N GLY A 231 21.32 -19.97 -19.34
CA GLY A 231 21.31 -18.67 -19.99
C GLY A 231 20.44 -17.64 -19.27
N ASP A 232 19.32 -18.06 -18.68
CA ASP A 232 18.45 -17.19 -17.88
C ASP A 232 19.13 -16.84 -16.55
N VAL A 233 19.76 -17.80 -15.87
CA VAL A 233 20.51 -17.52 -14.63
C VAL A 233 21.68 -16.57 -14.90
N SER A 234 22.45 -16.82 -15.96
CA SER A 234 23.55 -15.95 -16.40
C SER A 234 23.08 -14.55 -16.78
N ARG A 235 21.88 -14.41 -17.37
CA ARG A 235 21.28 -13.11 -17.67
C ARG A 235 20.83 -12.38 -16.40
N PHE A 236 20.25 -13.09 -15.45
CA PHE A 236 19.59 -12.46 -14.30
C PHE A 236 20.58 -12.14 -13.18
N ILE A 237 21.64 -12.92 -13.00
CA ILE A 237 22.66 -12.65 -11.96
C ILE A 237 23.31 -11.27 -12.14
N GLN A 238 23.34 -10.74 -13.38
CA GLN A 238 23.83 -9.41 -13.72
C GLN A 238 23.11 -8.30 -12.96
N PHE A 239 21.84 -8.49 -12.59
CA PHE A 239 21.06 -7.48 -11.87
C PHE A 239 21.51 -7.28 -10.42
N ALA A 240 22.34 -8.17 -9.87
CA ALA A 240 23.03 -7.94 -8.60
C ALA A 240 24.07 -6.80 -8.66
N PHE A 241 24.42 -6.36 -9.87
CA PHE A 241 25.39 -5.29 -10.13
C PHE A 241 24.73 -3.97 -10.57
N LEU A 242 23.41 -3.85 -10.40
CA LEU A 242 22.73 -2.57 -10.56
C LEU A 242 23.27 -1.53 -9.57
N SER A 243 23.33 -0.27 -10.00
CA SER A 243 23.77 0.80 -9.12
C SER A 243 22.91 0.90 -7.86
N PRO A 244 23.49 1.23 -6.69
CA PRO A 244 22.73 1.34 -5.44
C PRO A 244 21.54 2.30 -5.54
N GLU A 245 21.68 3.38 -6.30
CA GLU A 245 20.61 4.38 -6.49
C GLU A 245 19.43 3.82 -7.28
N ILE A 246 19.69 2.99 -8.30
CA ILE A 246 18.65 2.29 -9.07
C ILE A 246 17.94 1.28 -8.18
N VAL A 247 18.70 0.49 -7.40
CA VAL A 247 18.13 -0.48 -6.45
C VAL A 247 17.23 0.25 -5.45
N THR A 248 17.72 1.30 -4.79
CA THR A 248 16.93 2.12 -3.85
C THR A 248 15.67 2.66 -4.51
N SER A 249 15.78 3.23 -5.72
CA SER A 249 14.63 3.76 -6.46
C SER A 249 13.61 2.67 -6.82
N ILE A 250 14.05 1.44 -7.10
CA ILE A 250 13.16 0.30 -7.35
C ILE A 250 12.43 -0.11 -6.06
N PHE A 251 13.15 -0.23 -4.94
CA PHE A 251 12.61 -0.59 -3.63
C PHE A 251 11.66 0.48 -3.06
N GLU A 252 11.91 1.75 -3.37
CA GLU A 252 11.04 2.87 -3.03
C GLU A 252 9.84 2.99 -3.98
N GLY A 253 9.82 2.25 -5.09
CA GLY A 253 8.78 2.32 -6.11
C GLY A 253 8.82 3.61 -6.93
N LYS A 254 9.96 4.28 -6.99
CA LYS A 254 10.24 5.48 -7.80
C LYS A 254 10.83 5.15 -9.17
N HIS A 255 10.92 3.87 -9.54
CA HIS A 255 11.45 3.46 -10.82
C HIS A 255 10.53 3.86 -12.00
N PRO A 256 11.10 4.06 -13.20
CA PRO A 256 10.33 4.40 -14.39
C PRO A 256 9.23 3.38 -14.68
N THR A 257 8.02 3.83 -15.04
CA THR A 257 6.87 2.93 -15.29
C THR A 257 7.08 1.95 -16.45
N ASN A 258 8.07 2.20 -17.30
CA ASN A 258 8.44 1.32 -18.40
C ASN A 258 9.44 0.23 -17.99
N LEU A 259 9.97 0.26 -16.76
CA LEU A 259 10.92 -0.71 -16.23
C LEU A 259 10.18 -1.89 -15.60
N THR A 260 10.02 -2.96 -16.38
CA THR A 260 9.43 -4.22 -15.92
C THR A 260 10.47 -5.34 -15.92
N VAL A 261 10.17 -6.46 -15.26
CA VAL A 261 10.97 -7.70 -15.37
C VAL A 261 11.22 -8.07 -16.83
N GLU A 262 10.21 -7.99 -17.68
CA GLU A 262 10.34 -8.32 -19.11
C GLU A 262 11.30 -7.40 -19.86
N LYS A 263 11.35 -6.11 -19.50
CA LYS A 263 12.32 -5.17 -20.07
C LYS A 263 13.74 -5.51 -19.63
N LEU A 264 13.95 -5.80 -18.34
CA LEU A 264 15.24 -6.30 -17.83
C LEU A 264 15.67 -7.60 -18.54
N LYS A 265 14.75 -8.55 -18.71
CA LYS A 265 15.02 -9.80 -19.44
C LYS A 265 15.41 -9.57 -20.91
N ARG A 266 14.96 -8.48 -21.53
CA ARG A 266 15.26 -8.14 -22.94
C ARG A 266 16.52 -7.28 -23.11
N LEU A 267 17.07 -6.73 -22.05
CA LEU A 267 18.22 -5.82 -22.11
C LEU A 267 19.52 -6.48 -22.61
N GLY A 268 19.61 -7.81 -22.52
CA GLY A 268 20.81 -8.55 -22.88
C GLY A 268 21.87 -8.39 -21.80
N THR A 269 22.92 -7.61 -22.10
CA THR A 269 24.02 -7.31 -21.16
C THR A 269 23.78 -6.00 -20.42
N LEU A 270 23.94 -6.03 -19.10
CA LEU A 270 23.91 -4.82 -18.28
C LEU A 270 25.23 -4.04 -18.42
N PRO A 271 25.20 -2.73 -18.70
CA PRO A 271 26.42 -1.90 -18.71
C PRO A 271 27.13 -1.91 -17.36
N TYR A 272 28.46 -1.95 -17.35
CA TYR A 272 29.25 -1.89 -16.10
C TYR A 272 29.25 -0.49 -15.48
N CYS A 273 29.17 0.57 -16.30
CA CYS A 273 29.14 1.95 -15.83
C CYS A 273 27.74 2.32 -15.29
N TRP A 274 27.65 2.75 -14.03
CA TRP A 274 26.37 3.12 -13.40
C TRP A 274 25.65 4.28 -14.08
N THR A 275 26.39 5.25 -14.64
CA THR A 275 25.78 6.36 -15.39
C THR A 275 25.09 5.85 -16.66
N GLU A 276 25.71 4.92 -17.37
CA GLU A 276 25.12 4.27 -18.54
C GLU A 276 23.93 3.37 -18.17
N GLN A 277 23.99 2.70 -17.01
CA GLN A 277 22.85 1.95 -16.49
C GLN A 277 21.63 2.87 -16.31
N LYS A 278 21.80 4.07 -15.74
CA LYS A 278 20.69 5.02 -15.56
C LYS A 278 20.08 5.40 -16.90
N THR A 279 20.90 5.88 -17.83
CA THR A 279 20.44 6.29 -19.17
C THR A 279 19.70 5.16 -19.88
N ARG A 280 20.24 3.93 -19.82
CA ARG A 280 19.67 2.78 -20.52
C ARG A 280 18.41 2.23 -19.88
N LEU A 281 18.28 2.36 -18.55
CA LEU A 281 17.10 1.93 -17.80
C LEU A 281 16.02 3.03 -17.71
N GLY A 282 16.37 4.28 -18.04
CA GLY A 282 15.47 5.43 -18.07
C GLY A 282 15.36 6.15 -16.73
N PHE A 283 16.40 6.05 -15.89
CA PHE A 283 16.55 6.82 -14.65
C PHE A 283 17.23 8.17 -14.92
#